data_AF-A0A8I7B3Z7-F1
#
_entry.id   AF-A0A8I7B3Z7-F1
#
_cell.length_a   1.000
_cell.length_b   1.000
_cell.length_c   1.000
_cell.angle_alpha   90.00
_cell.angle_beta   90.00
_cell.angle_gamma   90.00
#
_symmetry.space_group_name_H-M   'P 1'
#
loop_
_entity.id
_entity.type
_entity.pdbx_description
1 polymer ?
#
loop_
_entity_poly.entity_id
_entity_poly.type
_entity_poly.pdbx_seq_one_letter_code
_entity_poly.pdbx_strand_id
1 'polypeptide(L)'
;MGCAGSTPKVDESSKNLRKPKPWKHTQPITPAQLKQMRDEFWDTAPHYGGQKEIWDALQAATEADLTLAQTIVDSAGIIVSNPDLTLCYDERGAKYELPNYVLSEPTNLVRDG
;
A
#
# COMPACT_ATOMS: atom_id res chain seq x y z
N MET A 1 18.42 8.67 -43.71
CA MET A 1 18.69 9.09 -42.31
C MET A 1 17.42 8.79 -41.52
N GLY A 2 17.46 7.78 -40.65
CA GLY A 2 16.32 7.37 -39.85
C GLY A 2 16.38 8.05 -38.48
N CYS A 3 15.34 8.76 -38.11
CA CYS A 3 15.06 9.13 -36.73
C CYS A 3 13.63 8.67 -36.45
N ALA A 4 13.49 7.41 -36.04
CA ALA A 4 12.23 6.86 -35.57
C ALA A 4 12.14 7.11 -34.05
N GLY A 5 11.07 7.80 -33.67
CA GLY A 5 10.33 7.65 -32.42
C GLY A 5 11.09 7.63 -31.09
N SER A 6 11.03 8.76 -30.37
CA SER A 6 11.02 8.72 -28.91
C SER A 6 9.66 9.20 -28.43
N THR A 7 8.70 8.29 -28.35
CA THR A 7 7.55 8.49 -27.48
C THR A 7 8.05 8.40 -26.03
N PRO A 8 7.68 9.32 -25.13
CA PRO A 8 7.83 9.05 -23.71
C PRO A 8 6.97 7.83 -23.42
N LYS A 9 7.60 6.74 -23.01
CA LYS A 9 6.92 5.58 -22.46
C LYS A 9 6.32 6.05 -21.14
N VAL A 10 5.12 6.64 -21.19
CA VAL A 10 4.23 6.69 -20.04
C VAL A 10 4.12 5.25 -19.60
N ASP A 11 4.80 4.95 -18.52
CA ASP A 11 5.04 3.61 -18.04
C ASP A 11 3.65 3.00 -17.77
N GLU A 12 3.22 2.12 -18.67
CA GLU A 12 2.01 1.32 -18.55
C GLU A 12 2.20 0.23 -17.49
N SER A 13 2.94 0.54 -16.43
CA SER A 13 3.15 -0.34 -15.30
C SER A 13 2.05 -0.07 -14.28
N SER A 14 1.30 -1.12 -13.96
CA SER A 14 0.59 -1.28 -12.70
C SER A 14 -0.86 -0.76 -12.61
N LYS A 15 -1.71 -0.95 -13.63
CA LYS A 15 -3.18 -0.78 -13.49
C LYS A 15 -3.94 -2.00 -12.97
N ASN A 16 -3.37 -2.77 -12.05
CA ASN A 16 -4.08 -3.87 -11.39
C ASN A 16 -3.57 -4.03 -9.97
N LEU A 17 -4.03 -3.19 -9.04
CA LEU A 17 -3.92 -3.50 -7.62
C LEU A 17 -4.48 -4.90 -7.34
N ARG A 18 -3.77 -5.65 -6.51
CA ARG A 18 -4.13 -7.00 -6.10
C ARG A 18 -4.09 -7.07 -4.59
N LYS A 19 -4.90 -7.96 -4.03
CA LYS A 19 -4.79 -8.25 -2.60
C LYS A 19 -3.41 -8.85 -2.32
N PRO A 20 -2.76 -8.49 -1.20
CA PRO A 20 -1.51 -9.11 -0.79
C PRO A 20 -1.67 -10.62 -0.67
N LYS A 21 -0.56 -11.33 -0.84
CA LYS A 21 -0.54 -12.78 -0.64
C LYS A 21 -0.96 -13.10 0.81
N PRO A 22 -1.70 -14.20 1.04
CA PRO A 22 -1.98 -14.66 2.39
C PRO A 22 -0.69 -14.78 3.18
N TRP A 23 -0.65 -14.17 4.35
CA TRP A 23 0.52 -14.16 5.21
C TRP A 23 0.19 -14.76 6.58
N LYS A 24 1.22 -15.12 7.32
CA LYS A 24 1.11 -15.68 8.66
C LYS A 24 1.94 -14.83 9.62
N HIS A 25 1.33 -14.38 10.71
CA HIS A 25 2.06 -13.71 11.77
C HIS A 25 2.89 -14.75 12.55
N THR A 26 4.08 -14.37 13.02
CA THR A 26 4.99 -15.27 13.76
C THR A 26 4.34 -15.84 15.02
N GLN A 27 3.50 -15.05 15.68
CA GLN A 27 2.70 -15.46 16.83
C GLN A 27 1.20 -15.39 16.49
N PRO A 28 0.36 -16.26 17.08
CA PRO A 28 -1.08 -16.10 17.03
C PRO A 28 -1.47 -14.75 17.65
N ILE A 29 -2.14 -13.89 16.87
CA ILE A 29 -2.64 -12.60 17.34
C ILE A 29 -4.15 -12.55 17.25
N THR A 30 -4.78 -11.77 18.11
CA THR A 30 -6.23 -11.52 18.09
C THR A 30 -6.58 -10.36 17.15
N PRO A 31 -7.84 -10.22 16.70
CA PRO A 31 -8.30 -9.05 15.96
C PRO A 31 -8.00 -7.72 16.69
N ALA A 32 -8.10 -7.71 18.03
CA ALA A 32 -7.79 -6.54 18.85
C ALA A 32 -6.29 -6.17 18.78
N GLN A 33 -5.40 -7.17 18.84
CA GLN A 33 -3.96 -6.95 18.70
C GLN A 33 -3.60 -6.49 17.28
N LEU A 34 -4.20 -7.11 16.25
CA LEU A 34 -4.00 -6.69 14.87
C LEU A 34 -4.42 -5.23 14.66
N LYS A 35 -5.57 -4.85 15.21
CA LYS A 35 -6.05 -3.47 15.17
C LYS A 35 -5.07 -2.52 15.85
N GLN A 36 -4.61 -2.85 17.06
CA GLN A 36 -3.63 -2.04 17.78
C GLN A 36 -2.33 -1.85 16.98
N MET A 37 -1.82 -2.89 16.33
CA MET A 37 -0.63 -2.79 15.46
C MET A 37 -0.86 -1.89 14.25
N ARG A 38 -2.07 -1.90 13.67
CA ARG A 38 -2.44 -1.00 12.57
C ARG A 38 -2.51 0.45 13.03
N ASP A 39 -3.18 0.70 14.15
CA ASP A 39 -3.29 2.03 14.75
C ASP A 39 -1.89 2.62 15.05
N GLU A 40 -1.00 1.83 15.67
CA GLU A 40 0.38 2.24 15.97
C GLU A 40 1.19 2.51 14.70
N PHE A 41 1.00 1.71 13.64
CA PHE A 41 1.65 1.96 12.36
C PHE A 41 1.18 3.29 11.75
N TRP A 42 -0.12 3.55 11.69
CA TRP A 42 -0.65 4.77 11.07
C TRP A 42 -0.35 6.04 11.89
N ASP A 43 -0.27 5.94 13.22
CA ASP A 43 0.15 7.05 14.08
C ASP A 43 1.62 7.44 13.81
N THR A 44 2.48 6.44 13.60
CA THR A 44 3.92 6.66 13.40
C THR A 44 4.33 6.83 11.93
N ALA A 45 3.53 6.38 10.96
CA ALA A 45 3.82 6.38 9.51
C ALA A 45 4.33 7.74 8.98
N PRO A 46 3.70 8.89 9.30
CA PRO A 46 4.16 10.20 8.82
C PRO A 46 5.56 10.61 9.31
N HIS A 47 6.07 9.98 10.38
CA HIS A 47 7.40 10.26 10.94
C HIS A 47 8.53 9.54 10.18
N TYR A 48 8.23 8.53 9.37
CA TYR A 48 9.24 7.79 8.58
C TYR A 48 9.68 8.53 7.31
N GLY A 49 9.08 9.69 7.02
CA GLY A 49 9.37 10.52 5.86
C GLY A 49 8.22 10.54 4.85
N GLY A 50 8.43 11.23 3.73
CA GLY A 50 7.40 11.46 2.72
C GLY A 50 6.38 12.54 3.13
N GLN A 51 5.28 12.61 2.41
CA GLN A 51 4.18 13.55 2.64
C GLN A 51 3.06 12.88 3.42
N LYS A 52 2.53 13.60 4.43
CA LYS A 52 1.37 13.13 5.22
C LYS A 52 0.15 12.86 4.33
N GLU A 53 -0.05 13.66 3.28
CA GLU A 53 -1.15 13.49 2.32
C GLU A 53 -1.07 12.14 1.58
N ILE A 54 0.15 11.68 1.26
CA ILE A 54 0.37 10.37 0.65
C ILE A 54 0.10 9.25 1.65
N TRP A 55 0.53 9.41 2.90
CA TRP A 55 0.21 8.45 3.96
C TRP A 55 -1.29 8.33 4.21
N ASP A 56 -2.02 9.44 4.22
CA ASP A 56 -3.48 9.47 4.37
C ASP A 56 -4.18 8.76 3.19
N ALA A 57 -3.73 9.03 1.96
CA ALA A 57 -4.23 8.36 0.77
C ALA A 57 -3.93 6.85 0.79
N LEU A 58 -2.73 6.44 1.20
CA LEU A 58 -2.38 5.03 1.36
C LEU A 58 -3.27 4.35 2.42
N GLN A 59 -3.51 5.01 3.55
CA GLN A 59 -4.41 4.51 4.59
C GLN A 59 -5.81 4.29 4.04
N ALA A 60 -6.39 5.30 3.40
CA ALA A 60 -7.70 5.20 2.76
C ALA A 60 -7.74 4.08 1.71
N ALA A 61 -6.65 3.90 0.93
CA ALA A 61 -6.55 2.82 -0.05
C ALA A 61 -6.49 1.43 0.60
N THR A 62 -5.87 1.28 1.78
CA THR A 62 -5.84 0.00 2.51
C THR A 62 -7.19 -0.41 3.10
N GLU A 63 -8.04 0.57 3.43
CA GLU A 63 -9.38 0.33 3.97
C GLU A 63 -10.44 0.17 2.86
N ALA A 64 -10.12 0.62 1.65
CA ALA A 64 -10.98 0.57 0.48
C ALA A 64 -10.90 -0.76 -0.30
N ASP A 65 -11.94 -1.04 -1.10
CA ASP A 65 -11.89 -2.11 -2.10
C ASP A 65 -10.89 -1.80 -3.22
N LEU A 66 -10.40 -2.83 -3.92
CA LEU A 66 -9.37 -2.70 -4.97
C LEU A 66 -9.66 -1.60 -6.00
N THR A 67 -10.91 -1.46 -6.42
CA THR A 67 -11.33 -0.42 -7.38
C THR A 67 -11.16 0.98 -6.80
N LEU A 68 -11.58 1.19 -5.55
CA LEU A 68 -11.48 2.50 -4.91
C LEU A 68 -10.03 2.80 -4.50
N ALA A 69 -9.31 1.80 -3.97
CA ALA A 69 -7.89 1.89 -3.69
C ALA A 69 -7.08 2.34 -4.91
N GLN A 70 -7.39 1.78 -6.10
CA GLN A 70 -6.73 2.16 -7.34
C GLN A 70 -7.00 3.62 -7.70
N THR A 71 -8.24 4.08 -7.54
CA THR A 71 -8.62 5.49 -7.76
C THR A 71 -7.92 6.43 -6.79
N ILE A 72 -7.81 6.03 -5.51
CA ILE A 72 -7.13 6.84 -4.48
C ILE A 72 -5.65 7.00 -4.82
N VAL A 73 -4.98 5.88 -5.13
CA VAL A 73 -3.56 5.85 -5.53
C VAL A 73 -3.30 6.71 -6.76
N ASP A 74 -4.14 6.57 -7.80
CA ASP A 74 -4.04 7.35 -9.04
C ASP A 74 -4.26 8.85 -8.78
N SER A 75 -5.28 9.19 -7.97
CA SER A 75 -5.60 10.58 -7.62
C SER A 75 -4.52 11.25 -6.77
N ALA A 76 -3.81 10.47 -5.95
CA ALA A 76 -2.74 10.96 -5.08
C ALA A 76 -1.36 10.99 -5.76
N GLY A 77 -1.25 10.61 -7.04
CA GLY A 77 0.04 10.54 -7.74
C GLY A 77 0.98 9.47 -7.19
N ILE A 78 0.43 8.42 -6.59
CA ILE A 78 1.22 7.34 -5.97
C ILE A 78 1.64 6.33 -7.04
N ILE A 79 2.93 6.11 -7.15
CA ILE A 79 3.55 5.14 -8.05
C ILE A 79 3.67 3.81 -7.31
N VAL A 80 2.85 2.84 -7.73
CA VAL A 80 2.81 1.49 -7.13
C VAL A 80 3.92 0.63 -7.71
N SER A 81 4.91 0.31 -6.88
CA SER A 81 6.01 -0.59 -7.27
C SER A 81 5.61 -2.05 -7.14
N ASN A 82 4.96 -2.40 -6.03
CA ASN A 82 4.39 -3.73 -5.83
C ASN A 82 2.85 -3.66 -5.94
N PRO A 83 2.20 -4.50 -6.75
CA PRO A 83 0.76 -4.43 -7.00
C PRO A 83 -0.11 -4.69 -5.77
N ASP A 84 0.48 -5.13 -4.66
CA ASP A 84 -0.18 -5.35 -3.37
C ASP A 84 -0.02 -4.18 -2.38
N LEU A 85 0.46 -3.02 -2.85
CA LEU A 85 0.73 -1.81 -2.06
C LEU A 85 1.84 -1.96 -1.01
N THR A 86 2.52 -3.11 -0.92
CA THR A 86 3.62 -3.31 0.04
C THR A 86 4.77 -2.34 -0.16
N LEU A 87 4.96 -1.85 -1.38
CA LEU A 87 5.96 -0.85 -1.73
C LEU A 87 5.39 0.14 -2.75
N CYS A 88 5.36 1.41 -2.36
CA CYS A 88 4.88 2.53 -3.16
C CYS A 88 5.89 3.69 -3.12
N TYR A 89 5.79 4.57 -4.11
CA TYR A 89 6.59 5.78 -4.22
C TYR A 89 5.68 6.97 -4.53
N ASP A 90 6.09 8.19 -4.16
CA ASP A 90 5.46 9.39 -4.70
C ASP A 90 6.25 9.95 -5.90
N GLU A 91 5.68 10.93 -6.60
CA GLU A 91 6.32 11.61 -7.73
C GLU A 91 7.63 12.33 -7.37
N ARG A 92 7.88 12.55 -6.07
CA ARG A 92 9.09 13.18 -5.55
C ARG A 92 10.18 12.16 -5.22
N GLY A 93 9.88 10.86 -5.37
CA GLY A 93 10.79 9.76 -5.09
C GLY A 93 10.84 9.33 -3.62
N ALA A 94 9.91 9.79 -2.77
CA ALA A 94 9.82 9.27 -1.41
C ALA A 94 9.28 7.83 -1.41
N LYS A 95 9.80 7.00 -0.53
CA LYS A 95 9.46 5.57 -0.42
C LYS A 95 8.43 5.36 0.69
N TYR A 96 7.41 4.58 0.39
CA TYR A 96 6.36 4.18 1.33
C TYR A 96 6.28 2.66 1.38
N GLU A 97 6.51 2.09 2.56
CA GLU A 97 6.46 0.64 2.78
C GLU A 97 5.30 0.29 3.69
N LEU A 98 4.37 -0.53 3.20
CA LEU A 98 3.21 -0.97 3.96
C LEU A 98 3.40 -2.42 4.39
N PRO A 99 3.45 -2.71 5.70
CA PRO A 99 3.51 -4.06 6.20
C PRO A 99 2.26 -4.86 5.86
N ASN A 100 2.41 -6.18 5.70
CA ASN A 100 1.28 -7.08 5.38
C ASN A 100 0.12 -6.99 6.40
N TYR A 101 0.42 -6.71 7.67
CA TYR A 101 -0.60 -6.58 8.72
C TYR A 101 -1.50 -5.37 8.55
N VAL A 102 -1.01 -4.32 7.89
CA VAL A 102 -1.80 -3.14 7.53
C VAL A 102 -2.69 -3.45 6.33
N LEU A 103 -2.17 -4.23 5.38
CA LEU A 103 -2.83 -4.53 4.11
C LEU A 103 -3.86 -5.66 4.18
N SER A 104 -3.69 -6.61 5.10
CA SER A 104 -4.59 -7.78 5.20
C SER A 104 -4.51 -8.46 6.57
N GLU A 105 -5.52 -9.26 6.88
CA GLU A 105 -5.50 -10.10 8.09
C GLU A 105 -4.57 -11.32 7.92
N PRO A 106 -3.85 -11.74 8.97
CA PRO A 106 -3.06 -12.96 8.91
C PRO A 106 -3.98 -14.19 8.90
N THR A 107 -3.50 -15.25 8.26
CA THR A 107 -4.21 -16.54 8.21
C THR A 107 -4.34 -17.24 9.57
N ASN A 108 -3.49 -16.90 10.54
CA ASN A 108 -3.49 -17.43 11.91
C ASN A 108 -4.11 -16.46 12.93
N LEU A 109 -5.09 -15.65 12.52
CA LEU A 109 -5.82 -14.76 13.42
C LEU A 109 -6.66 -15.58 14.41
N VAL A 110 -6.45 -15.36 15.71
CA VAL A 110 -7.20 -16.03 16.77
C VAL A 110 -8.45 -15.23 17.08
N ARG A 111 -9.60 -15.76 16.67
CA ARG A 111 -10.91 -15.24 17.08
C ARG A 111 -11.26 -15.94 18.39
N ASP A 112 -11.14 -15.22 19.50
CA ASP A 112 -11.71 -15.68 20.77
C ASP A 112 -13.22 -15.82 20.57
N GLY A 113 -13.73 -17.03 20.81
CA GLY A 113 -15.13 -17.42 20.54
C GLY A 113 -15.99 -17.32 21.77
#